data_AF-A0A967VT91-F1
#
_entry.id   AF-A0A967VT91-F1
#
_cell.length_a   1.000
_cell.length_b   1.000
_cell.length_c   1.000
_cell.angle_alpha   90.00
_cell.angle_beta   90.00
_cell.angle_gamma   90.00
#
_symmetry.space_group_name_H-M   'P 1'
#
loop_
_entity.id
_entity.type
_entity.pdbx_description
1 polymer ?
#
loop_
_entity_poly.entity_id
_entity_poly.type
_entity_poly.pdbx_seq_one_letter_code
_entity_poly.pdbx_strand_id
1 'polypeptide(L)'
;LPDGRPQRITRQDDRLEYAPSVSPDGRRVVFTTWDAEERGHVWTVRLGSPGDRNRAERLTAVANQYANPVYAPDGERIAYVGGS
;
A
#
# COMPACT_ATOMS: atom_id res chain seq x y z
N LEU A 1 20.94 -2.52 5.08
CA LEU A 1 19.86 -3.34 5.67
C LEU A 1 20.54 -4.36 6.58
N PRO A 2 20.02 -4.62 7.79
CA PRO A 2 20.60 -5.62 8.68
C PRO A 2 20.30 -7.00 8.10
N ASP A 3 21.15 -7.54 7.23
CA ASP A 3 21.25 -8.91 6.68
C ASP A 3 19.97 -9.67 6.24
N GLY A 4 18.82 -9.01 6.24
CA GLY A 4 17.53 -9.59 5.94
C GLY A 4 17.33 -9.78 4.45
N ARG A 5 16.79 -10.93 4.06
CA ARG A 5 16.35 -11.17 2.69
C ARG A 5 15.01 -10.46 2.47
N PRO A 6 14.87 -9.59 1.44
CA PRO A 6 13.58 -9.00 1.10
C PRO A 6 12.53 -10.08 0.84
N GLN A 7 11.32 -9.86 1.33
CA GLN A 7 10.18 -10.76 1.13
C GLN A 7 8.99 -9.99 0.59
N ARG A 8 8.26 -10.61 -0.34
CA ARG A 8 7.00 -10.06 -0.85
C ARG A 8 5.90 -10.29 0.18
N ILE A 9 5.20 -9.22 0.56
CA ILE A 9 4.10 -9.25 1.54
C ILE A 9 2.70 -9.19 0.89
N THR A 10 2.61 -8.85 -0.41
CA THR A 10 1.35 -8.78 -1.15
C THR A 10 1.15 -10.02 -2.03
N ARG A 11 -0.12 -10.43 -2.19
CA ARG A 11 -0.51 -11.51 -3.12
C ARG A 11 -0.67 -11.04 -4.56
N GLN A 12 -1.06 -9.79 -4.80
CA GLN A 12 -1.29 -9.28 -6.16
C GLN A 12 -0.01 -9.32 -7.00
N ASP A 13 -0.15 -9.64 -8.26
CA ASP A 13 0.91 -9.80 -9.26
C ASP A 13 0.54 -9.19 -10.63
N ASP A 14 -0.66 -8.64 -10.73
CA ASP A 14 -1.30 -8.10 -11.94
C ASP A 14 -1.15 -6.57 -12.08
N ARG A 15 -0.65 -5.88 -11.06
CA ARG A 15 -0.44 -4.42 -11.09
C ARG A 15 0.80 -4.00 -10.32
N LEU A 16 1.36 -2.84 -10.71
CA LEU A 16 2.52 -2.27 -10.06
C LEU A 16 2.12 -1.58 -8.75
N GLU A 17 3.01 -1.63 -7.75
CA GLU A 17 2.82 -1.12 -6.40
C GLU A 17 3.87 -0.04 -6.10
N TYR A 18 3.45 1.09 -5.53
CA TYR A 18 4.30 2.28 -5.38
C TYR A 18 4.13 2.97 -4.04
N ALA A 19 5.14 3.78 -3.70
CA ALA A 19 5.15 4.71 -2.56
C ALA A 19 4.63 4.09 -1.24
N PRO A 20 5.21 2.97 -0.77
CA PRO A 20 4.75 2.34 0.46
C PRO A 20 5.04 3.23 1.69
N SER A 21 4.12 3.24 2.64
CA SER A 21 4.29 3.85 3.96
C SER A 21 3.79 2.89 5.05
N VAL A 22 4.57 2.73 6.11
CA VAL A 22 4.25 1.85 7.24
C VAL A 22 3.41 2.62 8.25
N SER A 23 2.41 1.97 8.86
CA SER A 23 1.63 2.54 9.95
C SER A 23 2.49 2.80 11.19
N PRO A 24 2.12 3.77 12.06
CA PRO A 24 2.88 4.07 13.27
C PRO A 24 3.08 2.86 14.21
N ASP A 25 2.12 1.92 14.23
CA ASP A 25 2.18 0.68 15.01
C ASP A 25 3.00 -0.44 14.35
N GLY A 26 3.51 -0.23 13.13
CA GLY A 26 4.30 -1.20 12.38
C GLY A 26 3.52 -2.42 11.86
N ARG A 27 2.18 -2.39 11.90
CA ARG A 27 1.34 -3.57 11.55
C ARG A 27 0.73 -3.51 10.17
N ARG A 28 0.78 -2.38 9.49
CA ARG A 28 0.19 -2.21 8.16
C ARG A 28 1.11 -1.41 7.25
N VAL A 29 0.95 -1.64 5.96
CA VAL A 29 1.53 -0.81 4.91
C VAL A 29 0.37 -0.22 4.10
N VAL A 30 0.47 1.05 3.73
CA VAL A 30 -0.36 1.70 2.71
C VAL A 30 0.51 1.92 1.48
N PHE A 31 -0.06 1.79 0.30
CA PHE A 31 0.65 1.97 -0.97
C PHE A 31 -0.35 2.35 -2.06
N THR A 32 0.15 2.81 -3.22
CA THR A 32 -0.67 3.06 -4.41
C THR A 32 -0.41 2.02 -5.48
N THR A 33 -1.39 1.81 -6.34
CA THR A 33 -1.24 1.01 -7.56
C THR A 33 -1.42 1.90 -8.78
N TRP A 34 -0.88 1.46 -9.92
CA TRP A 34 -1.15 2.08 -11.20
C TRP A 34 -1.26 1.04 -12.31
N ASP A 35 -2.29 1.21 -13.13
CA ASP A 35 -2.50 0.52 -14.39
C ASP A 35 -2.91 1.56 -15.46
N ALA A 36 -2.54 1.34 -16.71
CA ALA A 36 -2.81 2.30 -17.78
C ALA A 36 -4.29 2.32 -18.22
N GLU A 37 -5.01 1.21 -18.08
CA GLU A 37 -6.42 1.06 -18.45
C GLU A 37 -7.33 1.27 -17.24
N GLU A 38 -7.03 0.64 -16.11
CA GLU A 38 -7.86 0.68 -14.89
C GLU A 38 -7.54 1.86 -13.96
N ARG A 39 -6.51 2.67 -14.27
CA ARG A 39 -5.94 3.71 -13.39
C ARG A 39 -5.51 3.14 -12.04
N GLY A 40 -5.29 4.02 -11.06
CA GLY A 40 -4.75 3.69 -9.75
C GLY A 40 -5.76 3.74 -8.61
N HIS A 41 -5.32 3.24 -7.46
CA HIS A 41 -6.05 3.28 -6.20
C HIS A 41 -5.08 3.31 -5.02
N VAL A 42 -5.58 3.71 -3.85
CA VAL A 42 -4.87 3.55 -2.57
C VAL A 42 -5.28 2.22 -1.93
N TRP A 43 -4.30 1.47 -1.45
CA TRP A 43 -4.48 0.14 -0.84
C TRP A 43 -3.76 0.04 0.49
N THR A 44 -4.21 -0.87 1.35
CA THR A 44 -3.50 -1.27 2.57
C THR A 44 -3.33 -2.77 2.65
N VAL A 45 -2.24 -3.23 3.26
CA VAL A 45 -2.00 -4.63 3.57
C VAL A 45 -1.49 -4.77 5.01
N ARG A 46 -1.90 -5.82 5.71
CA ARG A 46 -1.34 -6.17 7.03
C ARG A 46 0.06 -6.76 6.88
N LEU A 47 0.95 -6.39 7.78
CA LEU A 47 2.23 -7.07 7.98
C LEU A 47 1.97 -8.30 8.85
N GLY A 48 2.22 -9.48 8.27
CA GLY A 48 2.08 -10.77 8.94
C GLY A 48 3.42 -11.30 9.43
N SER A 49 3.47 -12.61 9.64
CA SER A 49 4.75 -13.28 9.88
C SER A 49 5.62 -13.22 8.61
N PRO A 50 6.95 -13.28 8.74
CA PRO A 50 7.82 -13.43 7.58
C PRO A 50 7.35 -14.59 6.68
N GLY A 51 7.23 -14.35 5.38
CA GLY A 51 6.74 -15.29 4.37
C GLY A 51 5.24 -15.21 4.11
N ASP A 52 4.47 -14.53 4.96
CA ASP A 52 3.03 -14.34 4.75
C ASP A 52 2.79 -13.35 3.62
N ARG A 53 2.20 -13.84 2.53
CA ARG A 53 1.59 -12.98 1.51
C ARG A 53 0.16 -12.72 1.92
N ASN A 54 -0.17 -11.46 2.19
CA ASN A 54 -1.50 -11.03 2.59
C ASN A 54 -2.29 -10.45 1.41
N ARG A 55 -3.62 -10.54 1.52
CA ARG A 55 -4.53 -9.86 0.59
C ARG A 55 -4.60 -8.38 0.97
N ALA A 56 -4.35 -7.51 0.00
CA ALA A 56 -4.51 -6.07 0.20
C ALA A 56 -6.00 -5.67 0.13
N GLU A 57 -6.35 -4.61 0.84
CA GLU A 57 -7.67 -4.00 0.91
C GLU A 57 -7.63 -2.65 0.18
N ARG A 58 -8.54 -2.44 -0.78
CA ARG A 58 -8.65 -1.16 -1.50
C ARG A 58 -9.37 -0.14 -0.64
N LEU A 59 -8.82 1.06 -0.51
CA LEU A 59 -9.35 2.13 0.33
C LEU A 59 -10.12 3.20 -0.45
N THR A 60 -9.83 3.36 -1.74
CA THR A 60 -10.50 4.32 -2.61
C THR A 60 -11.55 3.65 -3.50
N ALA A 61 -12.71 4.28 -3.65
CA ALA A 61 -13.78 3.78 -4.52
C ALA A 61 -13.60 4.18 -5.98
N VAL A 62 -13.07 5.39 -6.23
CA VAL A 62 -12.90 5.95 -7.58
C VAL A 62 -11.51 5.58 -8.10
N ALA A 63 -11.44 5.23 -9.38
CA ALA A 63 -10.19 4.97 -10.08
C ALA A 63 -9.56 6.31 -10.48
N ASN A 64 -8.33 6.58 -10.04
CA ASN A 64 -7.63 7.82 -10.32
C ASN A 64 -6.10 7.65 -10.15
N GLN A 65 -5.32 8.66 -10.50
CA GLN A 65 -3.92 8.73 -10.10
C GLN A 65 -3.84 9.15 -8.64
N TYR A 66 -3.17 8.35 -7.82
CA TYR A 66 -2.91 8.64 -6.42
C TYR A 66 -1.41 8.58 -6.15
N ALA A 67 -0.92 9.48 -5.29
CA ALA A 67 0.50 9.56 -4.95
C ALA A 67 0.72 9.78 -3.46
N ASN A 68 1.87 9.30 -2.98
CA ASN A 68 2.42 9.53 -1.65
C ASN A 68 1.43 9.27 -0.50
N PRO A 69 0.83 8.08 -0.41
CA PRO A 69 -0.04 7.76 0.71
C PRO A 69 0.78 7.66 2.00
N VAL A 70 0.29 8.25 3.08
CA VAL A 70 0.94 8.21 4.40
C VAL A 70 -0.09 8.05 5.50
N TYR A 71 0.24 7.26 6.53
CA TYR A 71 -0.56 7.22 7.75
C TYR A 71 -0.39 8.50 8.55
N ALA A 72 -1.49 8.97 9.13
CA ALA A 72 -1.45 9.99 10.18
C ALA A 72 -0.80 9.41 11.45
N PRO A 73 -0.28 10.26 12.35
CA PRO A 73 0.36 9.79 13.60
C PRO A 73 -0.57 8.96 14.50
N ASP A 74 -1.88 9.17 14.41
CA ASP A 74 -2.90 8.39 15.12
C ASP A 74 -3.09 6.97 14.56
N GLY A 75 -2.59 6.69 13.34
CA GLY A 75 -2.73 5.42 12.64
C GLY A 75 -4.13 5.14 12.10
N GLU A 76 -5.11 6.01 12.35
CA GLU A 76 -6.51 5.81 11.95
C GLU A 76 -6.83 6.43 10.59
N ARG A 77 -6.05 7.44 10.19
CA ARG A 77 -6.26 8.18 8.94
C ARG A 77 -5.10 8.01 7.98
N ILE A 78 -5.40 8.13 6.70
CA ILE A 78 -4.42 8.14 5.62
C ILE A 78 -4.60 9.42 4.83
N ALA A 79 -3.50 10.14 4.61
CA ALA A 79 -3.42 11.25 3.68
C ALA A 79 -2.80 10.77 2.36
N TYR A 80 -3.23 11.34 1.24
CA TYR A 80 -2.68 11.07 -0.08
C TYR A 80 -2.89 12.28 -0.99
N VAL A 81 -2.13 12.35 -2.08
CA VAL A 81 -2.35 13.31 -3.17
C VAL A 81 -3.19 12.63 -4.25
N GLY A 82 -4.32 13.25 -4.61
CA GLY A 82 -5.15 12.82 -5.74
C GLY A 82 -4.83 13.64 -6.99
N GLY A 83 -4.61 12.97 -8.11
CA GLY A 83 -4.59 13.59 -9.43
C GLY A 83 -6.01 13.87 -9.94
N SER A 84 -6.09 14.51 -11.10
CA SER A 84 -7.32 14.69 -11.89
C SER A 84 -7.38 13.67 -13.03
#